data_AF-A0A1G7VAB6-F1
#
_entry.id   AF-A0A1G7VAB6-F1
#
_cell.length_a   1.000
_cell.length_b   1.000
_cell.length_c   1.000
_cell.angle_alpha   90.00
_cell.angle_beta   90.00
_cell.angle_gamma   90.00
#
_symmetry.space_group_name_H-M   'P 1'
#
loop_
_entity.id
_entity.type
_entity.pdbx_description
1 polymer ?
#
loop_
_entity_poly.entity_id
_entity_poly.type
_entity_poly.pdbx_seq_one_letter_code
_entity_poly.pdbx_strand_id
1 'polypeptide(L)'
;MKRRIFIGLIIMTAVITGLLAGCSSTEENANNEGNKTTDQKISAEERKRIDLYLAVMEGAFREENGGDLFVAVKLDTLAGLGDEAKSEVLKELKSLSANVYGFDKDKIDNSHFKVDADVRLIRTLDGSLLWVEIKEYSEDKAIIIGVSWFGNTGAVFPRYDAVFADGKWQLKLISMAIS
;
A
#
# COMPACT_ATOMS: atom_id res chain seq x y z
N MET A 1 -14.04 -57.05 40.14
CA MET A 1 -12.83 -57.90 40.03
C MET A 1 -11.63 -57.04 39.65
N LYS A 2 -10.55 -57.19 40.43
CA LYS A 2 -9.11 -56.96 40.17
C LYS A 2 -8.63 -55.64 39.52
N ARG A 3 -8.02 -54.83 40.40
CA ARG A 3 -6.90 -53.88 40.21
C ARG A 3 -5.84 -54.35 39.20
N ARG A 4 -5.12 -53.40 38.58
CA ARG A 4 -3.65 -53.23 38.78
C ARG A 4 -3.14 -51.88 38.27
N ILE A 5 -2.38 -51.23 39.16
CA ILE A 5 -1.50 -50.07 39.01
C ILE A 5 -0.19 -50.55 38.37
N PHE A 6 0.47 -49.74 37.53
CA PHE A 6 1.94 -49.69 37.50
C PHE A 6 2.46 -48.29 37.17
N ILE A 7 3.45 -47.93 37.99
CA ILE A 7 4.23 -46.70 38.10
C ILE A 7 5.43 -46.81 37.14
N GLY A 8 5.87 -45.69 36.56
CA GLY A 8 7.11 -45.63 35.78
C GLY A 8 7.61 -44.19 35.63
N LEU A 9 8.31 -43.72 36.67
CA LEU A 9 9.00 -42.43 36.76
C LEU A 9 10.43 -42.61 36.25
N ILE A 10 10.86 -41.87 35.22
CA ILE A 10 12.28 -41.76 34.85
C ILE A 10 12.62 -40.27 34.65
N ILE A 11 13.43 -39.80 35.59
CA ILE A 11 14.13 -38.52 35.61
C ILE A 11 15.42 -38.70 34.79
N MET A 12 15.72 -37.78 33.87
CA MET A 12 17.08 -37.59 33.38
C MET A 12 17.44 -36.11 33.37
N THR A 13 18.21 -35.73 34.38
CA THR A 13 18.95 -34.47 34.48
C THR A 13 20.19 -34.53 33.59
N ALA A 14 20.42 -33.52 32.75
CA ALA A 14 21.72 -33.26 32.15
C ALA A 14 22.21 -31.87 32.60
N VAL A 15 23.14 -31.90 33.54
CA VAL A 15 23.94 -30.76 34.01
C VAL A 15 24.99 -30.46 32.94
N ILE A 16 25.06 -29.22 32.46
CA ILE A 16 26.19 -28.73 31.67
C ILE A 16 26.94 -27.72 32.53
N THR A 17 28.09 -28.12 33.04
CA THR A 17 29.12 -27.23 33.58
C THR A 17 30.37 -27.34 32.72
N GLY A 18 30.95 -26.20 32.35
CA GLY A 18 32.25 -26.12 31.70
C GLY A 18 32.59 -24.72 31.22
N LEU A 19 33.20 -23.93 32.11
CA LEU A 19 34.01 -22.75 31.79
C LEU A 19 35.20 -23.16 30.90
N LEU A 20 35.65 -22.26 30.01
CA LEU A 20 37.04 -21.78 29.93
C LEU A 20 37.22 -20.76 28.78
N ALA A 21 37.95 -19.68 29.11
CA ALA A 21 38.68 -18.73 28.25
C ALA A 21 37.86 -17.96 27.19
N GLY A 22 37.85 -16.63 27.13
CA GLY A 22 38.96 -15.71 27.35
C GLY A 22 39.21 -14.96 26.04
N CYS A 23 38.65 -13.76 25.90
CA CYS A 23 39.12 -12.74 24.96
C CYS A 23 38.79 -11.36 25.54
N SER A 24 39.83 -10.70 26.05
CA SER A 24 39.81 -9.27 26.29
C SER A 24 39.87 -8.54 24.95
N SER A 25 38.98 -7.58 24.72
CA SER A 25 39.32 -6.37 23.97
C SER A 25 38.32 -5.27 24.30
N THR A 26 38.84 -4.26 24.97
CA THR A 26 38.60 -2.84 24.71
C THR A 26 37.15 -2.33 24.80
N GLU A 27 36.86 -1.69 25.93
CA GLU A 27 35.91 -0.57 25.98
C GLU A 27 36.40 0.52 25.01
N GLU A 28 35.65 0.73 23.94
CA GLU A 28 35.77 1.92 23.10
C GLU A 28 34.46 2.70 23.22
N ASN A 29 34.51 3.80 24.00
CA ASN A 29 33.50 4.84 23.97
C ASN A 29 33.52 5.48 22.58
N ALA A 30 32.54 5.14 21.75
CA ALA A 30 32.25 5.91 20.54
C ALA A 30 30.88 6.58 20.72
N ASN A 31 30.91 7.82 21.21
CA ASN A 31 29.91 8.82 20.88
C ASN A 31 29.87 8.92 19.36
N ASN A 32 28.85 8.32 18.75
CA ASN A 32 28.45 8.64 17.40
C ASN A 32 26.93 8.78 17.42
N GLU A 33 26.48 10.03 17.55
CA GLU A 33 25.21 10.48 16.99
C GLU A 33 25.28 10.29 15.47
N GLY A 34 25.19 9.03 15.05
CA GLY A 34 24.90 8.66 13.69
C GLY A 34 23.48 9.10 13.43
N ASN A 35 23.34 10.19 12.67
CA ASN A 35 22.16 10.53 11.92
C ASN A 35 21.68 9.28 11.18
N LYS A 36 20.77 8.53 11.81
CA LYS A 36 20.08 7.42 11.17
C LYS A 36 19.09 8.05 10.21
N THR A 37 19.55 8.34 9.01
CA THR A 37 18.71 8.12 7.84
C THR A 37 18.41 6.63 7.84
N THR A 38 17.37 6.23 8.57
CA THR A 38 16.77 4.93 8.38
C THR A 38 16.31 4.91 6.94
N ASP A 39 17.00 4.16 6.08
CA ASP A 39 16.42 3.66 4.84
C ASP A 39 15.10 2.98 5.23
N GLN A 40 13.99 3.72 5.17
CA GLN A 40 12.68 3.20 5.52
C GLN A 40 12.26 2.27 4.40
N LYS A 41 12.62 1.00 4.58
CA LYS A 41 12.23 -0.09 3.71
C LYS A 41 10.72 -0.30 3.83
N ILE A 42 10.03 -0.31 2.69
CA ILE A 42 8.60 -0.66 2.57
C ILE A 42 8.35 -1.99 3.29
N SER A 43 7.45 -1.98 4.28
CA SER A 43 7.09 -3.16 5.06
C SER A 43 6.25 -4.15 4.23
N ALA A 44 6.12 -5.39 4.71
CA ALA A 44 5.28 -6.40 4.05
C ALA A 44 3.80 -5.99 4.00
N GLU A 45 3.30 -5.33 5.05
CA GLU A 45 1.92 -4.83 5.11
C GLU A 45 1.72 -3.64 4.15
N GLU A 46 2.69 -2.73 4.07
CA GLU A 46 2.63 -1.66 3.07
C GLU A 46 2.69 -2.20 1.66
N ARG A 47 3.56 -3.19 1.38
CA ARG A 47 3.60 -3.85 0.07
C ARG A 47 2.24 -4.47 -0.28
N LYS A 48 1.63 -5.18 0.66
CA LYS A 48 0.28 -5.74 0.50
C LYS A 48 -0.75 -4.65 0.14
N ARG A 49 -0.70 -3.49 0.79
CA ARG A 49 -1.60 -2.36 0.49
C ARG A 49 -1.30 -1.70 -0.85
N ILE A 50 -0.02 -1.52 -1.20
CA ILE A 50 0.42 -1.03 -2.51
C ILE A 50 -0.21 -1.89 -3.60
N ASP A 51 -0.08 -3.21 -3.51
CA ASP A 51 -0.59 -4.14 -4.52
C ASP A 51 -2.12 -4.04 -4.64
N LEU A 52 -2.85 -3.85 -3.53
CA LEU A 52 -4.30 -3.61 -3.56
C LEU A 52 -4.64 -2.30 -4.27
N TYR A 53 -3.99 -1.20 -3.89
CA TYR A 53 -4.30 0.13 -4.41
C TYR A 53 -3.97 0.22 -5.89
N LEU A 54 -2.85 -0.36 -6.33
CA LEU A 54 -2.49 -0.48 -7.74
C LEU A 54 -3.56 -1.26 -8.51
N ALA A 55 -3.90 -2.48 -8.07
CA ALA A 55 -4.87 -3.32 -8.77
C ALA A 55 -6.23 -2.62 -8.94
N VAL A 56 -6.66 -1.88 -7.92
CA VAL A 56 -7.94 -1.17 -7.89
C VAL A 56 -7.91 0.10 -8.74
N MET A 57 -6.84 0.91 -8.67
CA MET A 57 -6.69 2.12 -9.50
C MET A 57 -6.50 1.78 -10.98
N GLU A 58 -5.68 0.78 -11.29
CA GLU A 58 -5.53 0.29 -12.66
C GLU A 58 -6.84 -0.31 -13.20
N GLY A 59 -7.59 -1.01 -12.34
CA GLY A 59 -8.93 -1.49 -12.65
C GLY A 59 -9.82 -0.34 -13.11
N ALA A 60 -9.95 0.72 -12.28
CA ALA A 60 -10.73 1.89 -12.63
C ALA A 60 -10.25 2.59 -13.91
N PHE A 61 -8.93 2.77 -14.09
CA PHE A 61 -8.36 3.38 -15.29
C PHE A 61 -8.65 2.60 -16.58
N ARG A 62 -8.66 1.26 -16.52
CA ARG A 62 -8.98 0.40 -17.68
C ARG A 62 -10.45 0.40 -18.06
N GLU A 63 -11.34 0.62 -17.10
CA GLU A 63 -12.78 0.71 -17.35
C GLU A 63 -13.08 1.99 -18.14
N GLU A 64 -12.58 3.14 -17.66
CA GLU A 64 -12.58 4.38 -18.42
C GLU A 64 -11.54 5.36 -17.88
N ASN A 65 -10.97 6.18 -18.76
CA ASN A 65 -9.98 7.18 -18.42
C ASN A 65 -10.06 8.38 -19.38
N GLY A 66 -9.44 9.49 -18.98
CA GLY A 66 -9.41 10.73 -19.76
C GLY A 66 -8.27 10.84 -20.74
N GLY A 67 -7.54 9.75 -21.03
CA GLY A 67 -6.28 9.75 -21.75
C GLY A 67 -5.08 9.37 -20.88
N ASP A 68 -3.92 9.25 -21.51
CA ASP A 68 -2.68 8.73 -20.96
C ASP A 68 -1.52 9.74 -20.99
N LEU A 69 -1.76 11.03 -21.31
CA LEU A 69 -0.70 12.04 -21.25
C LEU A 69 -0.15 12.18 -19.84
N PHE A 70 -1.02 12.00 -18.82
CA PHE A 70 -0.60 11.93 -17.43
C PHE A 70 -1.58 11.13 -16.56
N VAL A 71 -1.07 10.64 -15.44
CA VAL A 71 -1.85 10.12 -14.30
C VAL A 71 -1.47 10.90 -13.04
N ALA A 72 -2.44 11.59 -12.46
CA ALA A 72 -2.30 12.22 -11.15
C ALA A 72 -2.94 11.33 -10.08
N VAL A 73 -2.38 11.27 -8.87
CA VAL A 73 -2.89 10.39 -7.80
C VAL A 73 -3.13 11.16 -6.51
N LYS A 74 -4.31 11.02 -5.90
CA LYS A 74 -4.57 11.59 -4.56
C LYS A 74 -3.89 10.76 -3.47
N LEU A 75 -2.66 11.14 -3.13
CA LEU A 75 -1.79 10.38 -2.20
C LEU A 75 -2.35 10.30 -0.77
N ASP A 76 -3.17 11.25 -0.37
CA ASP A 76 -3.88 11.27 0.92
C ASP A 76 -4.91 10.14 1.06
N THR A 77 -5.38 9.57 -0.06
CA THR A 77 -6.30 8.43 -0.06
C THR A 77 -5.61 7.07 0.15
N LEU A 78 -4.28 7.03 0.03
CA LEU A 78 -3.48 5.81 0.17
C LEU A 78 -3.19 5.52 1.66
N ALA A 79 -4.25 5.35 2.44
CA ALA A 79 -4.16 5.19 3.88
C ALA A 79 -3.30 3.98 4.28
N GLY A 80 -2.52 4.12 5.35
CA GLY A 80 -1.61 3.07 5.84
C GLY A 80 -0.30 2.94 5.06
N LEU A 81 -0.02 3.79 4.07
CA LEU A 81 1.28 3.87 3.40
C LEU A 81 2.10 5.05 3.92
N GLY A 82 3.39 4.79 4.21
CA GLY A 82 4.40 5.82 4.38
C GLY A 82 4.78 6.51 3.07
N ASP A 83 5.67 7.49 3.13
CA ASP A 83 6.03 8.32 1.97
C ASP A 83 6.83 7.53 0.92
N GLU A 84 7.69 6.60 1.34
CA GLU A 84 8.39 5.69 0.44
C GLU A 84 7.42 4.76 -0.30
N ALA A 85 6.41 4.24 0.42
CA ALA A 85 5.38 3.37 -0.15
C ALA A 85 4.48 4.12 -1.14
N LYS A 86 4.08 5.36 -0.83
CA LYS A 86 3.35 6.23 -1.79
C LYS A 86 4.18 6.54 -3.03
N SER A 87 5.48 6.78 -2.85
CA SER A 87 6.40 7.01 -3.97
C SER A 87 6.52 5.79 -4.87
N GLU A 88 6.51 4.58 -4.29
CA GLU A 88 6.49 3.34 -5.05
C GLU A 88 5.19 3.15 -5.84
N VAL A 89 4.01 3.49 -5.27
CA VAL A 89 2.74 3.50 -6.01
C VAL A 89 2.83 4.37 -7.27
N LEU A 90 3.34 5.60 -7.16
CA LEU A 90 3.51 6.49 -8.31
C LEU A 90 4.46 5.91 -9.35
N LYS A 91 5.53 5.25 -8.91
CA LYS A 91 6.51 4.61 -9.80
C LYS A 91 5.90 3.43 -10.56
N GLU A 92 5.11 2.58 -9.90
CA GLU A 92 4.49 1.41 -10.54
C GLU A 92 3.36 1.79 -11.50
N LEU A 93 2.60 2.84 -11.20
CA LEU A 93 1.59 3.40 -12.11
C LEU A 93 2.17 3.99 -13.39
N LYS A 94 3.50 4.11 -13.53
CA LYS A 94 4.13 4.51 -14.81
C LYS A 94 3.87 3.53 -15.95
N SER A 95 3.37 2.33 -15.64
CA SER A 95 2.84 1.40 -16.62
C SER A 95 1.59 1.94 -17.35
N LEU A 96 0.82 2.84 -16.73
CA LEU A 96 -0.37 3.47 -17.31
C LEU A 96 -0.06 4.72 -18.11
N SER A 97 0.97 5.48 -17.72
CA SER A 97 1.40 6.72 -18.38
C SER A 97 2.87 7.01 -18.07
N ALA A 98 3.60 7.60 -19.01
CA ALA A 98 4.97 8.04 -18.75
C ALA A 98 5.05 9.15 -17.68
N ASN A 99 3.98 9.92 -17.50
CA ASN A 99 3.93 11.06 -16.59
C ASN A 99 2.99 10.75 -15.42
N VAL A 100 3.56 10.35 -14.29
CA VAL A 100 2.80 10.04 -13.06
C VAL A 100 3.28 10.89 -11.90
N TYR A 101 2.35 11.50 -11.17
CA TYR A 101 2.67 12.37 -10.03
C TYR A 101 1.57 12.39 -8.97
N GLY A 102 1.94 12.82 -7.75
CA GLY A 102 0.98 13.06 -6.67
C GLY A 102 0.20 14.35 -6.90
N PHE A 103 -1.13 14.26 -6.84
CA PHE A 103 -2.01 15.42 -6.96
C PHE A 103 -1.96 16.28 -5.69
N ASP A 104 -1.73 17.58 -5.86
CA ASP A 104 -1.78 18.59 -4.80
C ASP A 104 -2.92 19.57 -5.10
N LYS A 105 -3.98 19.51 -4.31
CA LYS A 105 -5.16 20.38 -4.47
C LYS A 105 -4.85 21.87 -4.25
N ASP A 106 -3.77 22.17 -3.53
CA ASP A 106 -3.36 23.53 -3.22
C ASP A 106 -2.40 24.08 -4.30
N LYS A 107 -1.95 23.23 -5.24
CA LYS A 107 -1.04 23.56 -6.35
C LYS A 107 -1.48 22.92 -7.66
N ILE A 108 -2.67 23.30 -8.12
CA ILE A 108 -3.24 22.77 -9.36
C ILE A 108 -2.41 23.25 -10.57
N ASP A 109 -1.97 22.29 -11.38
CA ASP A 109 -1.31 22.55 -12.66
C ASP A 109 -2.34 22.77 -13.77
N ASN A 110 -2.50 24.02 -14.18
CA ASN A 110 -3.46 24.41 -15.23
C ASN A 110 -3.11 23.89 -16.63
N SER A 111 -1.93 23.30 -16.83
CA SER A 111 -1.60 22.58 -18.07
C SER A 111 -2.21 21.17 -18.11
N HIS A 112 -2.52 20.59 -16.95
CA HIS A 112 -3.10 19.25 -16.81
C HIS A 112 -4.57 19.28 -16.37
N PHE A 113 -5.01 20.35 -15.71
CA PHE A 113 -6.36 20.49 -15.19
C PHE A 113 -7.02 21.79 -15.62
N LYS A 114 -8.33 21.72 -15.85
CA LYS A 114 -9.17 22.91 -15.99
C LYS A 114 -9.89 23.17 -14.67
N VAL A 115 -9.86 24.42 -14.19
CA VAL A 115 -10.57 24.88 -13.00
C VAL A 115 -11.64 25.94 -13.35
N ASP A 116 -12.62 26.12 -12.45
CA ASP A 116 -13.59 27.23 -12.52
C ASP A 116 -13.05 28.52 -11.86
N ALA A 117 -13.89 29.55 -11.79
CA ALA A 117 -13.55 30.85 -11.19
C ALA A 117 -13.25 30.75 -9.68
N ASP A 118 -13.76 29.71 -9.00
CA ASP A 118 -13.54 29.43 -7.59
C ASP A 118 -12.40 28.40 -7.38
N VAL A 119 -11.59 28.16 -8.42
CA VAL A 119 -10.43 27.22 -8.41
C VAL A 119 -10.86 25.76 -8.19
N ARG A 120 -12.12 25.41 -8.47
CA ARG A 120 -12.61 24.02 -8.37
C ARG A 120 -12.27 23.27 -9.65
N LEU A 121 -11.82 22.03 -9.51
CA LEU A 121 -11.53 21.14 -10.63
C LEU A 121 -12.79 20.89 -11.47
N ILE A 122 -12.69 21.12 -12.78
CA ILE A 122 -13.73 20.85 -13.78
C ILE A 122 -13.41 19.56 -14.55
N ARG A 123 -12.17 19.42 -15.04
CA ARG A 123 -11.73 18.25 -15.82
C ARG A 123 -10.21 18.12 -15.87
N THR A 124 -9.73 16.94 -16.25
CA THR A 124 -8.37 16.74 -16.75
C THR A 124 -8.27 17.18 -18.21
N LEU A 125 -7.04 17.36 -18.70
CA LEU A 125 -6.72 17.61 -20.11
C LEU A 125 -5.90 16.42 -20.62
N ASP A 126 -6.56 15.46 -21.28
CA ASP A 126 -5.97 14.25 -21.86
C ASP A 126 -5.22 13.34 -20.87
N GLY A 127 -5.70 13.28 -19.63
CA GLY A 127 -5.14 12.44 -18.57
C GLY A 127 -6.19 12.07 -17.53
N SER A 128 -5.76 11.48 -16.41
CA SER A 128 -6.68 10.98 -15.38
C SER A 128 -6.23 11.31 -13.96
N LEU A 129 -7.19 11.56 -13.08
CA LEU A 129 -6.97 11.66 -11.64
C LEU A 129 -7.46 10.37 -10.96
N LEU A 130 -6.54 9.64 -10.36
CA LEU A 130 -6.78 8.37 -9.69
C LEU A 130 -6.79 8.51 -8.17
N TRP A 131 -7.66 7.74 -7.53
CA TRP A 131 -7.63 7.54 -6.07
C TRP A 131 -8.35 6.26 -5.68
N VAL A 132 -8.29 5.94 -4.39
CA VAL A 132 -9.07 4.85 -3.80
C VAL A 132 -9.99 5.37 -2.71
N GLU A 133 -11.11 4.70 -2.49
CA GLU A 133 -11.93 4.88 -1.29
C GLU A 133 -12.02 3.56 -0.54
N ILE A 134 -11.37 3.49 0.60
CA ILE A 134 -11.41 2.32 1.48
C ILE A 134 -12.69 2.41 2.30
N LYS A 135 -13.58 1.42 2.16
CA LYS A 135 -14.77 1.30 3.00
C LYS A 135 -14.49 0.39 4.19
N GLU A 136 -13.79 -0.72 3.94
CA GLU A 136 -13.37 -1.68 4.95
C GLU A 136 -11.98 -2.20 4.59
N TYR A 137 -11.12 -2.40 5.59
CA TYR A 137 -9.84 -3.08 5.42
C TYR A 137 -9.51 -3.89 6.67
N SER A 138 -9.14 -5.14 6.44
CA SER A 138 -8.59 -6.07 7.41
C SER A 138 -7.35 -6.74 6.80
N GLU A 139 -6.68 -7.60 7.57
CA GLU A 139 -5.45 -8.23 7.10
C GLU A 139 -5.64 -8.90 5.73
N ASP A 140 -6.68 -9.72 5.53
CA ASP A 140 -6.89 -10.53 4.33
C ASP A 140 -8.09 -10.13 3.46
N LYS A 141 -8.84 -9.10 3.85
CA LYS A 141 -10.05 -8.66 3.14
C LYS A 141 -10.19 -7.15 3.10
N ALA A 142 -10.74 -6.62 2.01
CA ALA A 142 -11.08 -5.22 1.89
C ALA A 142 -12.33 -4.99 1.04
N ILE A 143 -13.12 -3.98 1.40
CA ILE A 143 -14.12 -3.39 0.52
C ILE A 143 -13.59 -2.03 0.10
N ILE A 144 -13.32 -1.88 -1.20
CA ILE A 144 -12.59 -0.73 -1.73
C ILE A 144 -13.18 -0.29 -3.07
N ILE A 145 -13.14 1.01 -3.34
CA ILE A 145 -13.56 1.60 -4.60
C ILE A 145 -12.31 2.16 -5.27
N GLY A 146 -12.08 1.81 -6.52
CA GLY A 146 -11.11 2.51 -7.38
C GLY A 146 -11.82 3.64 -8.09
N VAL A 147 -11.14 4.78 -8.25
CA VAL A 147 -11.73 5.89 -8.99
C VAL A 147 -10.79 6.35 -10.08
N SER A 148 -11.34 6.47 -11.28
CA SER A 148 -10.72 7.15 -12.42
C SER A 148 -11.63 8.31 -12.81
N TRP A 149 -11.17 9.53 -12.54
CA TRP A 149 -11.89 10.75 -12.85
C TRP A 149 -11.17 11.51 -13.95
N PHE A 150 -11.95 11.96 -14.93
CA PHE A 150 -11.44 12.73 -16.07
C PHE A 150 -12.28 13.97 -16.38
N GLY A 151 -13.27 14.28 -15.53
CA GLY A 151 -13.94 15.58 -15.50
C GLY A 151 -15.45 15.51 -15.54
N ASN A 152 -16.07 16.63 -15.89
CA ASN A 152 -17.53 16.73 -16.14
C ASN A 152 -18.04 15.78 -17.24
N THR A 153 -17.14 15.13 -17.98
CA THR A 153 -17.45 14.15 -19.02
C THR A 153 -17.39 12.71 -18.55
N GLY A 154 -16.88 12.45 -17.34
CA GLY A 154 -16.90 11.09 -16.82
C GLY A 154 -16.04 10.86 -15.59
N ALA A 155 -16.55 9.98 -14.73
CA ALA A 155 -15.75 9.27 -13.75
C ALA A 155 -16.33 7.88 -13.50
N VAL A 156 -15.46 6.89 -13.29
CA VAL A 156 -15.84 5.51 -12.98
C VAL A 156 -15.41 5.12 -11.58
N PHE A 157 -16.28 4.37 -10.91
CA PHE A 157 -16.16 4.00 -9.49
C PHE A 157 -16.40 2.49 -9.28
N PRO A 158 -15.56 1.60 -9.84
CA PRO A 158 -15.69 0.18 -9.56
C PRO A 158 -15.48 -0.10 -8.08
N ARG A 159 -16.46 -0.74 -7.45
CA ARG A 159 -16.40 -1.22 -6.07
C ARG A 159 -16.08 -2.71 -6.06
N TYR A 160 -15.07 -3.08 -5.29
CA TYR A 160 -14.59 -4.46 -5.19
C TYR A 160 -14.78 -5.03 -3.78
N ASP A 161 -15.10 -6.32 -3.74
CA ASP A 161 -14.80 -7.23 -2.62
C ASP A 161 -13.43 -7.84 -2.91
N ALA A 162 -12.44 -7.51 -2.10
CA ALA A 162 -11.06 -7.94 -2.30
C ALA A 162 -10.66 -8.95 -1.23
N VAL A 163 -10.11 -10.09 -1.65
CA VAL A 163 -9.60 -11.13 -0.77
C VAL A 163 -8.13 -11.39 -1.09
N PHE A 164 -7.27 -11.40 -0.08
CA PHE A 164 -5.87 -11.76 -0.23
C PHE A 164 -5.69 -13.26 -0.07
N ALA A 165 -5.37 -13.93 -1.17
CA ALA A 165 -5.13 -15.37 -1.21
C ALA A 165 -3.98 -15.68 -2.17
N ASP A 166 -3.16 -16.66 -1.80
CA ASP A 166 -2.00 -17.10 -2.59
C ASP A 166 -1.00 -15.97 -2.88
N GLY A 167 -0.81 -15.05 -1.91
CA GLY A 167 0.14 -13.95 -2.00
C GLY A 167 -0.28 -12.78 -2.89
N LYS A 168 -1.55 -12.73 -3.32
CA LYS A 168 -2.09 -11.64 -4.16
C LYS A 168 -3.51 -11.27 -3.79
N TRP A 169 -3.91 -10.04 -4.11
CA TRP A 169 -5.30 -9.63 -4.04
C TRP A 169 -6.10 -10.20 -5.21
N GLN A 170 -7.24 -10.79 -4.89
CA GLN A 170 -8.25 -11.23 -5.84
C GLN A 170 -9.42 -10.26 -5.72
N LEU A 171 -9.72 -9.55 -6.81
CA LEU A 171 -10.78 -8.55 -6.85
C LEU A 171 -12.04 -9.14 -7.46
N LYS A 172 -13.15 -9.08 -6.72
CA LYS A 172 -14.49 -9.37 -7.22
C LYS A 172 -15.28 -8.07 -7.34
N LEU A 173 -15.64 -7.69 -8.57
CA LEU A 173 -16.48 -6.50 -8.79
C LEU A 173 -17.85 -6.70 -8.14
N ILE A 174 -18.22 -5.80 -7.24
CA ILE A 174 -19.54 -5.74 -6.60
C ILE A 174 -20.47 -4.88 -7.45
N SER A 175 -20.01 -3.70 -7.84
CA SER A 175 -20.80 -2.71 -8.57
C SER A 175 -19.92 -1.75 -9.35
N MET A 176 -20.48 -1.18 -10.41
CA MET A 176 -19.87 -0.09 -11.17
C MET A 176 -20.77 1.15 -11.06
N ALA A 177 -20.20 2.28 -10.67
CA ALA A 177 -20.85 3.59 -10.81
C ALA A 177 -20.14 4.38 -11.90
N ILE A 178 -20.91 5.14 -12.68
CA ILE A 178 -20.43 6.05 -13.72
C ILE A 178 -21.13 7.38 -13.48
N SER A 179 -20.37 8.48 -13.45
CA SER A 179 -20.88 9.85 -13.31
C SER A 179 -20.59 10.68 -14.54
#